data_AF-A0A356IFQ5-F1
#
_entry.id   AF-A0A356IFQ5-F1
#
_cell.length_a   1.000
_cell.length_b   1.000
_cell.length_c   1.000
_cell.angle_alpha   90.00
_cell.angle_beta   90.00
_cell.angle_gamma   90.00
#
_symmetry.space_group_name_H-M   'P 1'
#
loop_
_entity.id
_entity.type
_entity.pdbx_description
1 polymer ?
#
loop_
_entity_poly.entity_id
_entity_poly.type
_entity_poly.pdbx_seq_one_letter_code
_entity_poly.pdbx_strand_id
1 'polypeptide(L)'
;DGLQIFSLMDPENPVTVGYYDTYTGPPNKIRYSQFNGAFGVDVRNADGLIIVSDMTTGFWTFRMEGFSGWNGEDWGMPNISSAQDWESVPGQN
;
A
#
# COMPACT_ATOMS: atom_id res chain seq x y z
N ASP A 1 -1.96 -11.95 -6.94
CA ASP A 1 -1.35 -10.71 -7.44
C ASP A 1 -2.14 -9.51 -6.94
N GLY A 2 -1.79 -8.97 -5.78
CA GLY A 2 -2.62 -7.97 -5.12
C GLY A 2 -1.88 -7.26 -3.99
N LEU A 3 -2.62 -6.89 -2.95
CA LEU A 3 -2.08 -6.19 -1.78
C LEU A 3 -1.36 -7.17 -0.85
N GLN A 4 -0.18 -6.79 -0.38
CA GLN A 4 0.52 -7.44 0.73
C GLN A 4 0.91 -6.37 1.75
N ILE A 5 0.70 -6.67 3.03
CA ILE A 5 0.95 -5.74 4.13
C ILE A 5 1.96 -6.40 5.08
N PHE A 6 3.05 -5.69 5.35
CA PHE A 6 4.12 -6.14 6.22
C PHE A 6 4.27 -5.19 7.40
N SER A 7 4.43 -5.75 8.60
CA SER A 7 4.88 -5.02 9.77
C SER A 7 6.41 -4.94 9.77
N LEU A 8 6.93 -3.74 10.00
CA LEU A 8 8.36 -3.45 10.16
C LEU A 8 8.67 -2.93 11.58
N MET A 9 7.84 -3.28 12.56
CA MET A 9 8.08 -2.97 13.98
C MET A 9 9.43 -3.52 14.47
N ASP A 10 9.82 -4.70 13.98
CA ASP A 10 11.18 -5.23 14.04
C ASP A 10 11.72 -5.30 12.59
N PRO A 11 12.60 -4.37 12.19
CA PRO A 11 13.15 -4.34 10.84
C PRO A 11 14.04 -5.54 10.49
N GLU A 12 14.62 -6.22 11.49
CA GLU A 12 15.43 -7.42 11.27
C GLU A 12 14.54 -8.66 11.03
N ASN A 13 13.29 -8.62 11.51
CA ASN A 13 12.31 -9.70 11.35
C ASN A 13 10.95 -9.19 10.83
N PRO A 14 10.85 -8.79 9.54
CA PRO A 14 9.59 -8.37 8.93
C PRO A 14 8.53 -9.47 8.98
N VAL A 15 7.28 -9.11 9.27
CA VAL A 15 6.15 -10.07 9.36
C VAL A 15 5.01 -9.66 8.43
N THR A 16 4.51 -10.59 7.61
CA THR A 16 3.27 -10.37 6.84
C THR A 16 2.07 -10.37 7.78
N VAL A 17 1.31 -9.26 7.80
CA VAL A 17 0.14 -9.07 8.67
C VAL A 17 -1.18 -9.05 7.90
N GLY A 18 -1.12 -9.04 6.56
CA GLY A 18 -2.31 -9.11 5.73
C GLY A 18 -1.96 -9.30 4.25
N TYR A 19 -2.88 -9.90 3.51
CA TYR A 19 -2.81 -9.96 2.06
C TYR A 19 -4.22 -10.08 1.47
N TYR A 20 -4.38 -9.61 0.24
CA TYR A 20 -5.58 -9.84 -0.55
C TYR A 20 -5.21 -9.95 -2.03
N ASP A 21 -5.69 -10.99 -2.69
CA ASP A 21 -5.47 -11.17 -4.13
C ASP A 21 -6.56 -10.43 -4.91
N THR A 22 -6.20 -9.38 -5.65
CA THR A 22 -7.13 -8.60 -6.47
C THR A 22 -7.32 -9.21 -7.86
N TYR A 23 -6.50 -10.19 -8.25
CA TYR A 23 -6.62 -10.89 -9.51
C TYR A 23 -7.55 -12.10 -9.40
N THR A 24 -8.57 -12.17 -10.26
CA THR A 24 -9.59 -13.24 -10.23
C THR A 24 -9.38 -14.31 -11.31
N GLY A 25 -8.33 -14.20 -12.13
CA GLY A 25 -8.05 -15.16 -13.21
C GLY A 25 -7.20 -16.35 -12.77
N PRO A 26 -6.94 -17.30 -13.68
CA PRO A 26 -6.09 -18.45 -13.38
C PRO A 26 -4.63 -18.00 -13.17
N PRO A 27 -3.87 -18.66 -12.28
CA PRO A 27 -2.45 -18.36 -12.08
C PRO A 27 -1.68 -18.39 -13.40
N ASN A 28 -0.78 -17.42 -13.60
CA ASN A 28 0.08 -17.40 -14.77
C ASN A 28 1.01 -18.62 -14.75
N LYS A 29 1.00 -19.43 -15.82
CA LYS A 29 1.82 -20.64 -15.95
C LYS A 29 3.12 -20.44 -16.74
N ILE A 30 3.30 -19.27 -17.35
CA ILE A 30 4.38 -18.99 -18.33
C ILE A 30 5.30 -17.86 -17.86
N ARG A 31 4.77 -16.90 -17.08
CA ARG A 31 5.54 -15.83 -16.40
C ARG A 31 5.29 -15.91 -14.89
N TYR A 32 6.12 -15.22 -14.10
CA TYR A 32 5.85 -15.02 -12.68
C TYR A 32 4.42 -14.51 -12.48
N SER A 33 3.68 -15.05 -11.49
CA SER A 33 2.25 -14.74 -11.30
C SER A 33 2.01 -13.23 -11.18
N GLN A 34 2.97 -12.52 -10.57
CA GLN A 34 2.95 -11.13 -10.11
C GLN A 34 2.61 -10.03 -11.14
N PHE A 35 2.26 -10.36 -12.38
CA PHE A 35 1.99 -9.38 -13.45
C PHE A 35 0.53 -9.24 -13.86
N ASN A 36 -0.41 -9.90 -13.19
CA ASN A 36 -1.80 -9.91 -13.64
C ASN A 36 -2.75 -9.04 -12.79
N GLY A 37 -2.32 -8.55 -11.63
CA GLY A 37 -3.22 -7.90 -10.68
C GLY A 37 -2.83 -6.46 -10.34
N ALA A 38 -2.69 -6.16 -9.04
CA ALA A 38 -2.33 -4.84 -8.55
C ALA A 38 -1.04 -4.30 -9.20
N PHE A 39 -1.07 -3.04 -9.64
CA PHE A 39 0.07 -2.33 -10.22
C PHE A 39 0.40 -1.05 -9.46
N GLY A 40 -0.60 -0.37 -8.88
CA GLY A 40 -0.42 0.80 -8.03
C GLY A 40 -1.04 0.61 -6.66
N VAL A 41 -0.39 1.17 -5.64
CA VAL A 41 -0.91 1.27 -4.27
C VAL A 41 -0.62 2.67 -3.74
N ASP A 42 -1.58 3.22 -3.02
CA ASP A 42 -1.41 4.45 -2.24
C ASP A 42 -2.17 4.33 -0.91
N VAL A 43 -1.72 5.06 0.12
CA VAL A 43 -2.26 4.99 1.47
C VAL A 43 -2.52 6.39 1.99
N ARG A 44 -3.78 6.69 2.32
CA ARG A 44 -4.15 7.99 2.89
C ARG A 44 -3.71 8.14 4.34
N ASN A 45 -2.77 9.05 4.59
CA ASN A 45 -2.24 9.40 5.91
C ASN A 45 -3.35 9.78 6.90
N ALA A 46 -4.37 10.54 6.45
CA ALA A 46 -5.42 11.09 7.31
C ALA A 46 -6.33 10.03 7.97
N ASP A 47 -6.52 8.87 7.34
CA ASP A 47 -7.47 7.86 7.84
C ASP A 47 -7.13 6.41 7.47
N GLY A 48 -5.92 6.16 6.97
CA GLY A 48 -5.41 4.84 6.63
C GLY A 48 -6.10 4.18 5.44
N LEU A 49 -6.86 4.91 4.62
CA LEU A 49 -7.52 4.34 3.45
C LEU A 49 -6.46 3.86 2.45
N ILE A 50 -6.46 2.55 2.18
CA ILE A 50 -5.55 1.94 1.20
C ILE A 50 -6.28 1.85 -0.13
N ILE A 51 -5.68 2.39 -1.18
CA ILE A 51 -6.19 2.38 -2.54
C ILE A 51 -5.27 1.51 -3.38
N VAL A 52 -5.86 0.61 -4.17
CA VAL A 52 -5.13 -0.26 -5.09
C VAL A 52 -5.73 -0.13 -6.50
N SER A 53 -4.87 0.07 -7.48
CA SER A 53 -5.21 -0.06 -8.90
C SER A 53 -4.74 -1.42 -9.42
N ASP A 54 -5.70 -2.21 -9.90
CA ASP A 54 -5.51 -3.50 -10.51
C ASP A 54 -5.67 -3.39 -12.02
N MET A 55 -4.78 -4.04 -12.78
CA MET A 55 -4.77 -3.98 -14.24
C MET A 55 -5.98 -4.66 -14.90
N THR A 56 -6.71 -5.50 -14.16
CA THR A 56 -7.78 -6.36 -14.69
C THR A 56 -9.11 -6.15 -13.99
N THR A 57 -9.11 -5.96 -12.67
CA THR A 57 -10.32 -5.80 -11.86
C THR A 57 -10.60 -4.34 -11.48
N GLY A 58 -9.70 -3.41 -11.85
CA GLY A 58 -9.91 -1.98 -11.72
C GLY A 58 -9.54 -1.45 -10.34
N PHE A 59 -10.50 -0.84 -9.64
CA PHE A 59 -10.24 -0.04 -8.43
C PHE A 59 -10.69 -0.75 -7.16
N TRP A 60 -9.79 -0.83 -6.18
CA TRP A 60 -10.05 -1.43 -4.88
C TRP A 60 -9.73 -0.46 -3.75
N THR A 61 -10.54 -0.53 -2.68
CA THR A 61 -10.30 0.20 -1.44
C THR A 61 -10.31 -0.76 -0.26
N PHE A 62 -9.32 -0.65 0.62
CA PHE A 62 -9.23 -1.44 1.83
C PHE A 62 -9.16 -0.54 3.07
N ARG A 63 -9.76 -1.03 4.15
CA ARG A 63 -9.45 -0.57 5.51
C ARG A 63 -8.87 -1.74 6.28
N MET A 64 -7.81 -1.48 7.03
CA MET A 64 -7.19 -2.46 7.91
C MET A 64 -7.54 -2.11 9.35
N GLU A 65 -8.04 -3.10 10.09
CA GLU A 65 -8.33 -2.93 11.51
C GLU A 65 -7.04 -2.59 12.27
N GLY A 66 -7.10 -1.60 13.17
CA GLY A 66 -5.94 -1.12 13.92
C GLY A 66 -4.99 -0.23 13.12
N PHE A 67 -5.26 0.07 11.85
CA PHE A 67 -4.48 0.97 11.03
C PHE A 67 -5.31 2.20 10.65
N SER A 68 -5.04 3.33 11.30
CA SER A 68 -5.82 4.57 11.13
C SER A 68 -5.11 5.64 10.29
N GLY A 69 -3.94 5.31 9.73
CA GLY A 69 -3.10 6.27 9.03
C GLY A 69 -1.62 6.00 9.25
N TRP A 70 -0.81 6.79 8.57
CA TRP A 70 0.64 6.78 8.74
C TRP A 70 1.15 8.22 8.69
N ASN A 71 2.06 8.55 9.60
CA ASN A 71 2.87 9.77 9.54
C ASN A 71 4.33 9.37 9.80
N GLY A 72 5.22 9.77 8.91
CA GLY A 72 6.65 9.50 9.05
C GLY A 72 7.24 10.10 10.33
N GLU A 73 6.73 11.25 10.78
CA GLU A 73 7.23 11.96 11.96
C GLU A 73 7.11 11.12 13.24
N ASP A 74 6.07 10.30 13.36
CA ASP A 74 5.86 9.37 14.48
C ASP A 74 7.00 8.32 14.58
N TRP A 75 7.75 8.16 13.50
CA TRP A 75 8.85 7.20 13.34
C TRP A 75 10.20 7.87 13.06
N GLY A 76 10.30 9.19 13.23
CA GLY A 76 11.52 9.95 12.94
C GLY A 76 11.91 9.97 11.46
N MET A 77 10.96 9.69 10.56
CA MET A 77 11.12 9.73 9.12
C MET A 77 10.51 11.02 8.55
N PRO A 78 11.05 11.58 7.46
CA PRO A 78 10.43 12.72 6.81
C PRO A 78 9.06 12.33 6.26
N ASN A 79 8.17 13.32 6.10
CA ASN A 79 6.96 13.11 5.33
C ASN A 79 7.33 12.84 3.87
N ILE A 80 7.02 11.63 3.40
CA ILE A 80 7.28 11.17 2.03
C ILE A 80 6.01 11.13 1.18
N SER A 81 4.89 11.69 1.68
CA SER A 81 3.64 11.70 0.94
C SER A 81 3.73 12.66 -0.23
N SER A 82 3.79 12.11 -1.45
CA SER A 82 3.67 12.90 -2.68
C SER A 82 2.23 13.01 -3.18
N ALA A 83 1.33 12.16 -2.69
CA ALA A 83 -0.03 12.04 -3.19
C ALA A 83 -1.06 12.84 -2.39
N GLN A 84 -0.79 13.16 -1.11
CA GLN A 84 -1.78 13.83 -0.24
C GLN A 84 -1.38 15.23 0.20
N ASP A 85 -0.10 15.55 0.07
CA ASP A 85 0.44 16.87 0.32
C ASP A 85 0.43 17.71 -0.98
N TRP A 86 -0.63 17.59 -1.78
CA TRP A 86 -0.72 18.22 -3.09
C TRP A 86 -0.63 19.75 -3.03
N GLU A 87 -0.98 20.33 -1.88
CA GLU A 87 -0.91 21.77 -1.64
C GLU A 87 0.35 22.21 -0.88
N SER A 88 1.13 21.27 -0.34
CA SER A 88 2.35 21.54 0.43
C SER A 88 3.58 21.17 -0.38
N VAL A 89 4.41 22.16 -0.69
CA VAL A 89 5.70 21.94 -1.35
C VAL A 89 6.64 21.22 -0.39
N PRO A 90 7.26 20.09 -0.76
CA PRO A 90 8.25 19.43 0.09
C PRO A 90 9.36 20.39 0.51
N GLY A 91 9.58 20.55 1.82
CA GLY A 91 10.67 21.37 2.37
C GLY A 91 10.33 22.83 2.71
N GLN A 92 9.05 23.19 2.86
CA GLN A 92 8.67 24.43 3.54
C GLN A 92 8.16 24.12 4.96
N ASN A 93 8.90 24.62 5.94
CA ASN A 93 8.80 24.35 7.38
C ASN A 93 7.45 24.70 8.00
#